data_AF-A0A950Y7K5-F1
#
_entry.id   AF-A0A950Y7K5-F1
#
_cell.length_a   1.000
_cell.length_b   1.000
_cell.length_c   1.000
_cell.angle_alpha   90.00
_cell.angle_beta   90.00
_cell.angle_gamma   90.00
#
_symmetry.space_group_name_H-M   'P 1'
#
loop_
_entity.id
_entity.type
_entity.pdbx_description
1 polymer ?
#
loop_
_entity_poly.entity_id
_entity_poly.type
_entity_poly.pdbx_seq_one_letter_code
_entity_poly.pdbx_strand_id
1 'polypeptide(L)'
;MKLAPFVLASLLSAAPLSAGDSKQNWQFAKQFWTLDQGSKIMPWNWFMHLEKADGTGLLKDDLTRFGFIPGTVAETGLPIGLAKHQEGAVAWVGVTCAACHTGMWKVGTDTVQIEGGPSMLDPDSFAAAVLASLKKTAEDPETFARFSQVTQATRDDVANLRDRAEQRVRINAHPVPAGFGRVDAFGTVFNQ
;
A
#
# COMPACT_ATOMS: atom_id res chain seq x y z
N MET A 1 -7.83 -53.24 -42.04
CA MET A 1 -7.44 -51.90 -41.58
C MET A 1 -8.26 -51.56 -40.34
N LYS A 2 -7.64 -51.46 -39.17
CA LYS A 2 -8.26 -50.96 -37.92
C LYS A 2 -7.67 -49.57 -37.64
N LEU A 3 -8.52 -48.55 -37.56
CA LEU A 3 -8.14 -47.18 -37.16
C LEU A 3 -8.48 -47.00 -35.68
N ALA A 4 -7.49 -46.63 -34.87
CA ALA A 4 -7.67 -46.28 -33.46
C ALA A 4 -7.94 -44.77 -33.31
N PRO A 5 -8.79 -44.33 -32.36
CA PRO A 5 -9.03 -42.91 -32.13
C PRO A 5 -7.92 -42.34 -31.23
N PHE A 6 -7.27 -41.26 -31.67
CA PHE A 6 -6.39 -40.46 -30.83
C PHE A 6 -7.26 -39.53 -29.98
N VAL A 7 -7.29 -39.75 -28.67
CA VAL A 7 -7.83 -38.79 -27.70
C VAL A 7 -6.72 -37.80 -27.39
N LEU A 8 -6.87 -36.56 -27.86
CA LEU A 8 -5.97 -35.46 -27.52
C LEU A 8 -6.36 -34.94 -26.13
N ALA A 9 -5.59 -35.29 -25.10
CA ALA A 9 -5.74 -34.71 -23.78
C ALA A 9 -5.20 -33.27 -23.80
N SER A 10 -6.09 -32.28 -23.74
CA SER A 10 -5.72 -30.88 -23.57
C SER A 10 -5.24 -30.66 -22.14
N LEU A 11 -3.92 -30.59 -21.95
CA LEU A 11 -3.30 -30.06 -20.75
C LEU A 11 -3.56 -28.55 -20.69
N LEU A 12 -4.55 -28.11 -19.91
CA LEU A 12 -4.64 -26.71 -19.49
C LEU A 12 -3.51 -26.43 -18.51
N SER A 13 -2.42 -25.88 -19.03
CA SER A 13 -1.37 -25.29 -18.20
C SER A 13 -1.87 -23.93 -17.70
N ALA A 14 -2.29 -23.86 -16.44
CA ALA A 14 -2.55 -22.60 -15.77
C ALA A 14 -1.20 -21.90 -15.52
N ALA A 15 -0.82 -21.00 -16.43
CA ALA A 15 0.32 -20.12 -16.21
C ALA A 15 0.03 -19.20 -15.01
N PRO A 16 1.02 -18.91 -14.15
CA PRO A 16 0.84 -17.95 -13.07
C PRO A 16 0.50 -16.57 -13.65
N LEU A 17 -0.46 -15.86 -13.03
CA LEU A 17 -0.75 -14.47 -13.34
C LEU A 17 0.46 -13.59 -12.98
N SER A 18 1.41 -13.50 -13.91
CA SER A 18 2.19 -12.28 -14.07
C SER A 18 1.23 -11.29 -14.71
N ALA A 19 0.76 -10.28 -13.96
CA ALA A 19 0.15 -9.11 -14.57
C ALA A 19 1.08 -8.66 -15.70
N GLY A 20 0.62 -8.78 -16.94
CA GLY A 20 1.44 -8.43 -18.09
C GLY A 20 1.70 -6.93 -18.01
N ASP A 21 2.93 -6.55 -17.72
CA ASP A 21 3.40 -5.19 -17.95
C ASP A 21 3.18 -4.94 -19.45
N SER A 22 2.05 -4.27 -19.74
CA SER A 22 1.73 -3.91 -21.11
C SER A 22 2.91 -3.09 -21.58
N LYS A 23 3.63 -3.56 -22.59
CA LYS A 23 4.92 -3.01 -23.05
C LYS A 23 4.73 -1.56 -23.51
N GLN A 24 4.56 -0.63 -22.58
CA GLN A 24 4.13 0.75 -22.75
C GLN A 24 5.27 1.64 -23.26
N ASN A 25 6.41 1.05 -23.63
CA ASN A 25 7.67 1.75 -23.88
C ASN A 25 8.07 2.68 -22.71
N TRP A 26 7.61 2.36 -21.50
CA TRP A 26 7.83 3.14 -20.30
C TRP A 26 9.12 2.70 -19.60
N GLN A 27 10.24 3.26 -20.04
CA GLN A 27 11.59 2.85 -19.61
C GLN A 27 11.91 3.17 -18.13
N PHE A 28 11.05 3.97 -17.49
CA PHE A 28 11.22 4.49 -16.14
C PHE A 28 10.29 3.82 -15.11
N ALA A 29 9.63 2.71 -15.46
CA ALA A 29 8.64 2.03 -14.61
C ALA A 29 9.20 1.74 -13.21
N LYS A 30 10.37 1.11 -13.17
CA LYS A 30 11.04 0.78 -11.90
C LYS A 30 11.31 2.02 -11.05
N GLN A 31 11.70 3.15 -11.67
CA GLN A 31 11.94 4.39 -10.92
C GLN A 31 10.64 4.94 -10.34
N PHE A 32 9.52 4.89 -11.07
CA PHE A 32 8.21 5.27 -10.53
C PHE A 32 7.80 4.40 -9.33
N TRP A 33 8.15 3.12 -9.36
CA TRP A 33 7.82 2.18 -8.31
C TRP A 33 8.68 2.34 -7.05
N THR A 34 9.93 2.78 -7.19
CA THR A 34 10.91 2.80 -6.08
C THR A 34 11.37 4.18 -5.64
N LEU A 35 11.18 5.23 -6.44
CA LEU A 35 11.61 6.58 -6.09
C LEU A 35 10.73 7.15 -4.99
N ASP A 36 11.36 7.44 -3.86
CA ASP A 36 10.73 8.12 -2.74
C ASP A 36 10.41 9.58 -3.09
N GLN A 37 9.19 10.02 -2.72
CA GLN A 37 8.75 11.41 -2.88
C GLN A 37 8.96 12.26 -1.61
N GLY A 38 9.62 11.72 -0.58
CA GLY A 38 9.95 12.41 0.67
C GLY A 38 8.78 12.48 1.66
N SER A 39 7.67 11.79 1.39
CA SER A 39 6.54 11.70 2.30
C SER A 39 6.87 10.82 3.51
N LYS A 40 6.53 11.27 4.72
CA LYS A 40 6.79 10.54 5.97
C LYS A 40 5.48 10.21 6.67
N ILE A 41 5.01 8.98 6.48
CA ILE A 41 3.77 8.52 7.13
C ILE A 41 4.07 8.11 8.56
N MET A 42 5.06 7.23 8.78
CA MET A 42 5.51 6.80 10.11
C MET A 42 6.90 6.15 10.05
N PRO A 43 7.57 5.90 11.19
CA PRO A 43 8.81 5.15 11.19
C PRO A 43 8.63 3.77 10.55
N TRP A 44 9.58 3.36 9.72
CA TRP A 44 9.55 2.08 8.99
C TRP A 44 9.29 0.90 9.93
N ASN A 45 10.05 0.83 11.03
CA ASN A 45 9.93 -0.27 11.98
C ASN A 45 8.53 -0.34 12.62
N TRP A 46 7.86 0.79 12.75
CA TRP A 46 6.50 0.84 13.30
C TRP A 46 5.49 0.30 12.29
N PHE A 47 5.56 0.77 11.05
CA PHE A 47 4.67 0.29 9.99
C PHE A 47 4.74 -1.23 9.80
N MET A 48 5.96 -1.77 9.89
CA MET A 48 6.18 -3.21 9.71
C MET A 48 5.59 -4.08 10.83
N HIS A 49 5.27 -3.50 11.99
CA HIS A 49 4.74 -4.19 13.17
C HIS A 49 3.38 -3.65 13.63
N LEU A 50 2.76 -2.75 12.87
CA LEU A 50 1.48 -2.16 13.24
C LEU A 50 0.36 -3.18 13.02
N GLU A 51 -0.27 -3.59 14.12
CA GLU A 51 -1.41 -4.52 14.10
C GLU A 51 -2.66 -3.83 13.53
N LYS A 52 -3.50 -4.58 12.80
CA LYS A 52 -4.82 -4.11 12.40
C LYS A 52 -5.71 -3.92 13.63
N ALA A 53 -6.56 -2.90 13.59
CA ALA A 53 -7.47 -2.59 14.69
C ALA A 53 -8.44 -3.74 15.05
N ASP A 54 -8.76 -4.59 14.07
CA ASP A 54 -9.62 -5.77 14.23
C ASP A 54 -8.88 -7.02 14.78
N GLY A 55 -7.56 -6.92 15.00
CA GLY A 55 -6.73 -8.02 15.52
C GLY A 55 -6.38 -9.09 14.49
N THR A 56 -6.73 -8.92 13.21
CA THR A 56 -6.55 -9.97 12.18
C THR A 56 -5.16 -9.99 11.53
N GLY A 57 -4.11 -9.59 12.27
CA GLY A 57 -2.72 -9.56 11.81
C GLY A 57 -2.17 -8.14 11.61
N LEU A 58 -1.12 -8.00 10.79
CA LEU A 58 -0.44 -6.73 10.55
C LEU A 58 -1.07 -5.94 9.40
N LEU A 59 -1.07 -4.62 9.50
CA LEU A 59 -1.64 -3.74 8.47
C LEU A 59 -0.91 -3.90 7.12
N LYS A 60 0.41 -4.10 7.15
CA LYS A 60 1.24 -4.29 5.95
C LYS A 60 0.85 -5.50 5.09
N ASP A 61 0.14 -6.47 5.67
CA ASP A 61 -0.23 -7.71 4.97
C ASP A 61 -1.52 -7.58 4.17
N ASP A 62 -2.21 -6.45 4.28
CA ASP A 62 -3.53 -6.20 3.68
C ASP A 62 -3.57 -4.85 2.94
N LEU A 63 -2.49 -4.54 2.21
CA LEU A 63 -2.33 -3.25 1.55
C LEU A 63 -3.03 -3.17 0.19
N THR A 64 -3.16 -4.29 -0.52
CA THR A 64 -3.81 -4.33 -1.84
C THR A 64 -5.29 -3.99 -1.76
N ARG A 65 -5.95 -4.19 -0.60
CA ARG A 65 -7.34 -3.77 -0.39
C ARG A 65 -7.54 -2.25 -0.51
N PHE A 66 -6.49 -1.47 -0.31
CA PHE A 66 -6.51 -0.02 -0.47
C PHE A 66 -6.12 0.43 -1.87
N GLY A 67 -5.88 -0.50 -2.80
CA GLY A 67 -5.50 -0.18 -4.18
C GLY A 67 -3.99 0.00 -4.40
N PHE A 68 -3.14 -0.33 -3.42
CA PHE A 68 -1.72 -0.54 -3.70
C PHE A 68 -1.53 -1.70 -4.67
N ILE A 69 -0.57 -1.57 -5.58
CA ILE A 69 -0.43 -2.48 -6.71
C ILE A 69 0.25 -3.79 -6.24
N PRO A 70 -0.40 -4.96 -6.45
CA PRO A 70 0.16 -6.25 -6.06
C PRO A 70 1.56 -6.50 -6.64
N GLY A 71 2.41 -7.12 -5.85
CA GLY A 71 3.82 -7.34 -6.18
C GLY A 71 4.66 -7.14 -4.93
N THR A 72 5.95 -7.47 -5.02
CA THR A 72 6.89 -7.22 -3.92
C THR A 72 8.09 -6.48 -4.48
N VAL A 73 8.21 -5.22 -4.11
CA VAL A 73 9.39 -4.41 -4.41
C VAL A 73 10.53 -4.90 -3.51
N ALA A 74 11.66 -5.30 -4.09
CA ALA A 74 12.75 -5.96 -3.36
C ALA A 74 13.32 -5.07 -2.23
N GLU A 75 13.33 -3.75 -2.45
CA GLU A 75 13.86 -2.75 -1.53
C GLU A 75 12.99 -2.58 -0.26
N THR A 76 11.69 -2.87 -0.35
CA THR A 76 10.72 -2.63 0.74
C THR A 76 10.09 -3.91 1.28
N GLY A 77 10.00 -4.97 0.47
CA GLY A 77 9.20 -6.15 0.78
C GLY A 77 7.69 -5.88 0.75
N LEU A 78 7.25 -4.75 0.18
CA LEU A 78 5.86 -4.29 0.15
C LEU A 78 5.33 -4.16 -1.29
N PRO A 79 4.01 -4.03 -1.47
CA PRO A 79 3.39 -3.67 -2.75
C PRO A 79 3.97 -2.41 -3.39
N ILE A 80 3.81 -2.30 -4.72
CA ILE A 80 4.22 -1.11 -5.47
C ILE A 80 3.38 0.09 -5.01
N GLY A 81 4.05 1.22 -4.82
CA GLY A 81 3.46 2.47 -4.29
C GLY A 81 3.97 2.86 -2.90
N LEU A 82 4.76 2.01 -2.23
CA LEU A 82 5.38 2.32 -0.95
C LEU A 82 6.90 2.42 -1.06
N ALA A 83 7.47 3.40 -0.36
CA ALA A 83 8.90 3.64 -0.28
C ALA A 83 9.42 3.42 1.13
N LYS A 84 10.68 3.03 1.21
CA LYS A 84 11.50 3.12 2.42
C LYS A 84 12.56 4.18 2.18
N HIS A 85 12.58 5.25 2.96
CA HIS A 85 13.62 6.26 2.86
C HIS A 85 14.30 6.48 4.21
N GLN A 86 15.61 6.75 4.16
CA GLN A 86 16.41 7.05 5.34
C GLN A 86 16.49 8.56 5.53
N GLU A 87 16.18 9.04 6.74
CA GLU A 87 16.44 10.42 7.14
C GLU A 87 17.16 10.43 8.48
N GLY A 88 18.44 10.82 8.45
CA GLY A 88 19.32 10.69 9.62
C GLY A 88 19.37 9.24 10.11
N ALA A 89 19.07 9.02 11.39
CA ALA A 89 19.05 7.69 12.00
C ALA A 89 17.73 6.93 11.79
N VAL A 90 16.67 7.58 11.27
CA VAL A 90 15.34 7.00 11.19
C VAL A 90 15.01 6.63 9.75
N ALA A 91 14.61 5.38 9.54
CA ALA A 91 13.95 4.96 8.30
C ALA A 91 12.45 5.26 8.40
N TRP A 92 11.86 5.79 7.34
CA TRP A 92 10.45 6.13 7.24
C TRP A 92 9.77 5.32 6.15
N VAL A 93 8.49 5.02 6.36
CA VAL A 93 7.61 4.60 5.28
C VAL A 93 7.00 5.84 4.63
N GLY A 94 7.12 5.90 3.31
CA GLY A 94 6.50 6.89 2.45
C GLY A 94 5.78 6.21 1.30
N VAL A 95 5.32 7.00 0.34
CA VAL A 95 4.81 6.49 -0.93
C VAL A 95 5.77 6.82 -2.07
N THR A 96 5.61 6.13 -3.20
CA THR A 96 6.34 6.43 -4.44
C THR A 96 5.42 7.10 -5.45
N CYS A 97 5.98 7.59 -6.56
CA CYS A 97 5.19 8.18 -7.65
C CYS A 97 4.08 7.23 -8.14
N ALA A 98 4.34 5.91 -8.12
CA ALA A 98 3.40 4.88 -8.52
C ALA A 98 2.13 4.80 -7.65
N ALA A 99 2.15 5.30 -6.41
CA ALA A 99 0.95 5.33 -5.56
C ALA A 99 -0.17 6.20 -6.16
N CYS A 100 0.20 7.21 -6.95
CA CYS A 100 -0.73 8.14 -7.59
C CYS A 100 -0.73 8.03 -9.12
N HIS A 101 0.39 7.63 -9.73
CA HIS A 101 0.63 7.66 -11.17
C HIS A 101 0.85 6.28 -11.81
N THR A 102 0.49 5.19 -11.13
CA THR A 102 0.41 3.86 -11.74
C THR A 102 -0.89 3.21 -11.29
N GLY A 103 -1.62 2.57 -12.20
CA GLY A 103 -2.91 1.95 -11.90
C GLY A 103 -3.03 0.54 -12.46
N MET A 104 -3.82 -0.30 -11.79
CA MET A 104 -4.17 -1.64 -12.26
C MET A 104 -5.65 -1.68 -12.67
N TRP A 105 -5.90 -2.08 -13.92
CA TRP A 105 -7.22 -2.03 -14.54
C TRP A 105 -7.64 -3.40 -15.02
N LYS A 106 -8.91 -3.75 -14.82
CA LYS A 106 -9.48 -4.95 -15.42
C LYS A 106 -10.02 -4.61 -16.81
N VAL A 107 -9.46 -5.22 -17.84
CA VAL A 107 -9.87 -5.07 -19.24
C VAL A 107 -10.31 -6.43 -19.75
N GLY A 108 -11.63 -6.67 -19.80
CA GLY A 108 -12.18 -7.99 -20.07
C GLY A 108 -11.81 -8.98 -18.96
N THR A 109 -11.06 -10.04 -19.30
CA THR A 109 -10.54 -11.03 -18.35
C THR A 109 -9.17 -10.67 -17.79
N ASP A 110 -8.48 -9.71 -18.40
CA ASP A 110 -7.09 -9.41 -18.10
C ASP A 110 -6.97 -8.29 -17.07
N THR A 111 -5.92 -8.34 -16.27
CA THR A 111 -5.51 -7.24 -15.40
C THR A 111 -4.27 -6.58 -16.00
N VAL A 112 -4.39 -5.30 -16.31
CA VAL A 112 -3.36 -4.52 -16.99
C VAL A 112 -2.84 -3.44 -16.05
N GLN A 113 -1.53 -3.42 -15.83
CA GLN A 113 -0.85 -2.30 -15.18
C GLN A 113 -0.61 -1.20 -16.21
N ILE A 114 -0.99 0.03 -15.87
CA ILE A 114 -0.81 1.23 -16.70
C ILE A 114 0.15 2.17 -15.97
N GLU A 115 1.33 2.38 -16.56
CA GLU A 115 2.33 3.32 -16.06
C GLU A 115 1.99 4.75 -16.48
N GLY A 116 2.18 5.72 -15.58
CA GLY A 116 1.76 7.11 -15.81
C GLY A 116 0.24 7.32 -15.81
N GLY A 117 -0.55 6.26 -15.65
CA GLY A 117 -2.01 6.31 -15.57
C GLY A 117 -2.53 6.67 -14.17
N PRO A 118 -3.82 7.02 -14.04
CA PRO A 118 -4.43 7.24 -12.74
C PRO A 118 -4.35 5.97 -11.88
N SER A 119 -3.91 6.12 -10.63
CA SER A 119 -3.90 5.00 -9.69
C SER A 119 -5.30 4.60 -9.26
N MET A 120 -5.39 3.42 -8.67
CA MET A 120 -6.60 2.96 -7.99
C MET A 120 -6.47 3.06 -6.47
N LEU A 121 -5.52 3.85 -5.95
CA LEU A 121 -5.35 4.02 -4.51
C LEU A 121 -6.61 4.65 -3.88
N ASP A 122 -7.01 4.14 -2.71
CA ASP A 122 -7.97 4.76 -1.80
C ASP A 122 -7.23 5.29 -0.57
N PRO A 123 -6.71 6.54 -0.64
CA PRO A 123 -5.91 7.11 0.43
C PRO A 123 -6.71 7.37 1.70
N ASP A 124 -8.02 7.64 1.58
CA ASP A 124 -8.90 7.90 2.72
C ASP A 124 -9.07 6.63 3.56
N SER A 125 -9.40 5.51 2.91
CA SER A 125 -9.54 4.22 3.59
C SER A 125 -8.22 3.73 4.19
N PHE A 126 -7.09 3.95 3.50
CA PHE A 126 -5.78 3.63 4.03
C PHE A 126 -5.45 4.47 5.28
N ALA A 127 -5.64 5.78 5.21
CA ALA A 127 -5.41 6.69 6.34
C ALA A 127 -6.32 6.35 7.53
N ALA A 128 -7.59 6.02 7.27
CA ALA A 128 -8.53 5.60 8.30
C ALA A 128 -8.09 4.29 8.99
N ALA A 129 -7.59 3.32 8.22
CA ALA A 129 -7.07 2.07 8.77
C ALA A 129 -5.80 2.28 9.61
N VAL A 130 -4.87 3.12 9.16
CA VAL A 130 -3.69 3.53 9.94
C VAL A 130 -4.11 4.18 11.25
N LEU A 131 -5.04 5.15 11.20
CA LEU A 131 -5.54 5.84 12.38
C LEU A 131 -6.22 4.86 13.36
N ALA A 132 -7.06 3.95 12.87
CA ALA A 132 -7.70 2.94 13.70
C ALA A 132 -6.68 2.01 14.37
N SER A 133 -5.65 1.56 13.64
CA SER A 133 -4.55 0.77 14.17
C SER A 133 -3.75 1.51 15.24
N LEU A 134 -3.46 2.80 15.03
CA LEU A 134 -2.79 3.65 16.02
C LEU A 134 -3.65 3.86 17.27
N LYS A 135 -4.97 4.06 17.13
CA LYS A 135 -5.91 4.12 18.25
C LYS A 135 -5.90 2.83 19.07
N LYS A 136 -6.06 1.68 18.41
CA LYS A 136 -5.98 0.36 19.06
C LYS A 136 -4.65 0.18 19.79
N THR A 137 -3.54 0.51 19.14
CA THR A 137 -2.19 0.39 19.74
C THR A 137 -2.01 1.33 20.95
N ALA A 138 -2.59 2.52 20.93
CA ALA A 138 -2.49 3.47 22.04
C ALA A 138 -3.35 3.07 23.24
N GLU A 139 -4.55 2.54 22.98
CA GLU A 139 -5.61 2.32 23.99
C GLU A 139 -5.59 0.91 24.60
N ASP A 140 -5.12 -0.09 23.84
CA ASP A 140 -5.11 -1.49 24.27
C ASP A 140 -3.75 -1.86 24.91
N PRO A 141 -3.71 -2.24 26.20
CA PRO A 141 -2.45 -2.49 26.89
C PRO A 141 -1.62 -3.64 26.30
N GLU A 142 -2.28 -4.72 25.85
CA GLU A 142 -1.60 -5.90 25.31
C GLU A 142 -1.02 -5.63 23.92
N THR A 143 -1.80 -4.96 23.06
CA THR A 143 -1.37 -4.52 21.74
C THR A 143 -0.19 -3.56 21.85
N PHE A 144 -0.27 -2.58 22.75
CA PHE A 144 0.85 -1.67 23.02
C PHE A 144 2.10 -2.44 23.48
N ALA A 145 1.95 -3.41 24.38
CA ALA A 145 3.08 -4.17 24.92
C ALA A 145 3.84 -4.92 23.79
N ARG A 146 3.11 -5.61 22.90
CA ARG A 146 3.70 -6.29 21.74
C ARG A 146 4.39 -5.31 20.79
N PHE A 147 3.71 -4.21 20.48
CA PHE A 147 4.24 -3.17 19.59
C PHE A 147 5.51 -2.52 20.16
N SER A 148 5.48 -2.10 21.43
CA SER A 148 6.61 -1.44 22.10
C SER A 148 7.81 -2.37 22.25
N GLN A 149 7.58 -3.67 22.49
CA GLN A 149 8.67 -4.66 22.58
C GLN A 149 9.54 -4.72 21.32
N VAL A 150 8.94 -4.60 20.13
CA VAL A 150 9.66 -4.70 18.85
C VAL A 150 10.06 -3.35 18.26
N THR A 151 9.37 -2.26 18.66
CA THR A 151 9.61 -0.91 18.12
C THR A 151 10.37 0.02 19.05
N GLN A 152 10.42 -0.29 20.34
CA GLN A 152 10.88 0.60 21.41
C GLN A 152 10.07 1.90 21.52
N ALA A 153 8.89 1.96 20.91
CA ALA A 153 7.99 3.11 20.99
C ALA A 153 7.46 3.29 22.42
N THR A 154 7.43 4.54 22.88
CA THR A 154 6.69 4.90 24.10
C THR A 154 5.21 5.10 23.79
N ARG A 155 4.36 5.12 24.83
CA ARG A 155 2.93 5.44 24.65
C ARG A 155 2.74 6.84 24.10
N ASP A 156 3.55 7.78 24.55
CA ASP A 156 3.49 9.17 24.10
C ASP A 156 3.87 9.29 22.62
N ASP A 157 4.86 8.53 22.15
CA ASP A 157 5.21 8.54 20.72
C ASP A 157 4.03 8.06 19.84
N VAL A 158 3.36 6.98 20.26
CA VAL A 158 2.20 6.42 19.54
C VAL A 158 1.01 7.40 19.60
N ALA A 159 0.73 7.98 20.76
CA ALA A 159 -0.31 8.98 20.95
C ALA A 159 -0.07 10.22 20.06
N ASN A 160 1.17 10.73 20.03
CA ASN A 160 1.56 11.88 19.21
C ASN A 160 1.40 11.59 17.71
N LEU A 161 1.69 10.37 17.25
CA LEU A 161 1.47 9.99 15.86
C LEU A 161 -0.02 9.82 15.53
N ARG A 162 -0.78 9.17 16.43
CA ARG A 162 -2.25 9.05 16.33
C ARG A 162 -2.90 10.42 16.20
N ASP A 163 -2.52 11.39 17.03
CA ASP A 163 -3.15 12.71 17.06
C ASP A 163 -2.84 13.52 15.80
N ARG A 164 -1.60 13.41 15.28
CA ARG A 164 -1.24 13.96 13.97
C ARG A 164 -2.03 13.31 12.83
N ALA A 165 -2.17 11.98 12.83
CA ALA A 165 -2.96 11.26 11.84
C ALA A 165 -4.45 11.65 11.91
N GLU A 166 -4.99 11.83 13.11
CA GLU A 166 -6.38 12.27 13.29
C GLU A 166 -6.58 13.70 12.80
N GLN A 167 -5.64 14.60 13.11
CA GLN A 167 -5.65 15.96 12.59
C GLN A 167 -5.58 15.97 11.05
N ARG A 168 -4.77 15.08 10.46
CA ARG A 168 -4.66 14.93 9.01
C ARG A 168 -5.99 14.53 8.38
N VAL A 169 -6.67 13.53 8.94
CA VAL A 169 -7.99 13.09 8.48
C VAL A 169 -9.01 14.22 8.62
N ARG A 170 -8.97 15.00 9.71
CA ARG A 170 -9.87 16.15 9.92
C ARG A 170 -9.66 17.26 8.90
N ILE A 171 -8.41 17.65 8.61
CA ILE A 171 -8.10 18.72 7.66
C ILE A 171 -8.49 18.33 6.23
N ASN A 172 -8.32 17.05 5.88
CA ASN A 172 -8.65 16.52 4.55
C ASN A 172 -10.09 16.02 4.44
N ALA A 173 -10.93 16.26 5.44
CA ALA A 173 -12.32 15.84 5.41
C ALA A 173 -13.07 16.60 4.29
N HIS A 174 -13.60 15.86 3.34
CA HIS A 174 -14.40 16.39 2.23
C HIS A 174 -15.80 15.76 2.24
N PRO A 175 -16.87 16.47 1.83
CA PRO A 175 -18.23 15.93 1.80
C PRO A 175 -18.42 14.67 0.93
N VAL A 176 -17.50 14.44 0.00
CA VAL A 176 -17.47 13.27 -0.87
C VAL A 176 -16.18 12.51 -0.57
N PRO A 177 -16.25 11.28 -0.01
CA PRO A 177 -15.08 10.43 0.17
C PRO A 177 -14.37 10.19 -1.15
N ALA A 178 -13.04 10.19 -1.14
CA ALA A 178 -12.24 9.99 -2.34
C ALA A 178 -12.42 8.56 -2.86
N GLY A 179 -12.28 7.53 -2.03
CA GLY A 179 -12.39 6.15 -2.49
C GLY A 179 -11.33 5.80 -3.56
N PHE A 180 -11.51 4.67 -4.24
CA PHE A 180 -10.55 4.20 -5.24
C PHE A 180 -10.41 5.15 -6.43
N GLY A 181 -9.16 5.57 -6.69
CA GLY A 181 -8.78 6.33 -7.88
C GLY A 181 -9.21 7.80 -7.90
N ARG A 182 -9.62 8.34 -6.74
CA ARG A 182 -9.81 9.78 -6.56
C ARG A 182 -8.97 10.23 -5.38
N VAL A 183 -8.41 11.43 -5.49
CA VAL A 183 -7.64 12.06 -4.41
C VAL A 183 -7.77 13.57 -4.54
N ASP A 184 -8.08 14.26 -3.45
CA ASP A 184 -7.78 15.69 -3.35
C ASP A 184 -6.27 15.83 -3.14
N ALA A 185 -5.52 15.92 -4.24
CA ALA A 185 -4.08 15.99 -4.19
C ALA A 185 -3.58 17.25 -3.46
N PHE A 186 -4.31 18.37 -3.51
CA PHE A 186 -3.90 19.58 -2.81
C PHE A 186 -4.07 19.44 -1.30
N GLY A 187 -5.22 18.97 -0.83
CA GLY A 187 -5.40 18.62 0.58
C GLY A 187 -4.36 17.60 1.03
N THR A 188 -4.23 16.50 0.27
CA THR A 188 -3.43 15.33 0.65
C THR A 188 -1.91 15.54 0.53
N VAL A 189 -1.43 16.44 -0.34
CA VAL A 189 0.02 16.66 -0.56
C VAL A 189 0.49 18.05 -0.11
N PHE A 190 -0.25 19.12 -0.39
CA PHE A 190 0.22 20.50 -0.20
C PHE A 190 -0.14 21.15 1.13
N ASN A 191 -1.26 20.78 1.76
CA ASN A 191 -1.68 21.37 3.04
C ASN A 191 -0.93 20.74 4.23
N GLN A 192 0.40 20.85 4.27
CA GLN A 192 1.24 20.27 5.34
C GLN A 192 2.26 21.28 5.86
#